data_AF-A0A510IA37-F1
#
_entry.id   AF-A0A510IA37-F1
#
_cell.length_a   1.000
_cell.length_b   1.000
_cell.length_c   1.000
_cell.angle_alpha   90.00
_cell.angle_beta   90.00
_cell.angle_gamma   90.00
#
_symmetry.space_group_name_H-M   'P 1'
#
loop_
_entity.id
_entity.type
_entity.pdbx_description
1 polymer ?
#
loop_
_entity_poly.entity_id
_entity_poly.type
_entity_poly.pdbx_seq_one_letter_code
_entity_poly.pdbx_strand_id
1 'polypeptide(L)'
;MASAFDMGYGKLAIAGLEHKAYVSNKTADSSGDGPYDLPFDHCGSSDYCVFRYGYPDADQHSLIPLLPNLAQTDSDWQIKVNPDDSTEVLVYEQGNKDTSQCSIRYAAPSSDTSGYRMILNPCD
;
A
#
# COMPACT_ATOMS: atom_id res chain seq x y z
N MET A 1 -11.53 11.55 12.22
CA MET A 1 -11.19 11.40 10.79
C MET A 1 -10.26 10.21 10.74
N ALA A 2 -10.68 9.08 10.16
CA ALA A 2 -9.81 7.92 9.98
C ALA A 2 -9.19 8.01 8.58
N SER A 3 -7.88 7.80 8.46
CA SER A 3 -7.23 7.74 7.16
C SER A 3 -7.61 6.43 6.44
N ALA A 4 -7.46 6.36 5.11
CA ALA A 4 -7.69 5.12 4.37
C ALA A 4 -6.81 3.96 4.89
N PHE A 5 -5.59 4.27 5.34
CA PHE A 5 -4.68 3.30 5.97
C PHE A 5 -5.24 2.77 7.30
N ASP A 6 -5.77 3.64 8.17
CA ASP A 6 -6.37 3.20 9.44
C ASP A 6 -7.63 2.37 9.22
N MET A 7 -8.44 2.72 8.22
CA MET A 7 -9.60 1.93 7.83
C MET A 7 -9.19 0.56 7.30
N GLY A 8 -8.12 0.50 6.49
CA GLY A 8 -7.60 -0.77 5.99
C GLY A 8 -7.03 -1.65 7.09
N TYR A 9 -6.25 -1.07 7.99
CA TYR A 9 -5.78 -1.76 9.19
C TYR A 9 -6.95 -2.32 10.01
N GLY A 10 -7.98 -1.50 10.27
CA GLY A 10 -9.16 -1.92 11.02
C GLY A 10 -9.90 -3.09 10.38
N LYS A 11 -10.03 -3.12 9.05
CA LYS A 11 -10.63 -4.25 8.32
C LYS A 11 -9.82 -5.54 8.49
N LEU A 12 -8.50 -5.46 8.41
CA LEU A 12 -7.62 -6.62 8.64
C LEU A 12 -7.61 -7.05 10.11
N ALA A 13 -7.73 -6.10 11.04
CA ALA A 13 -7.83 -6.39 12.47
C ALA A 13 -9.10 -7.17 12.82
N ILE A 14 -10.23 -6.82 12.19
CA ILE A 14 -11.49 -7.58 12.32
C ILE A 14 -11.33 -9.02 11.79
N ALA A 15 -10.52 -9.21 10.74
CA ALA A 15 -10.18 -10.52 10.19
C ALA A 15 -9.08 -11.26 10.98
N GLY A 16 -8.43 -10.61 11.96
CA GLY A 16 -7.32 -11.17 12.73
C GLY A 16 -6.02 -11.35 11.92
N LEU A 17 -5.80 -10.50 10.90
CA LEU A 17 -4.67 -10.58 9.98
C LEU A 17 -3.66 -9.42 10.14
N GLU A 18 -3.95 -8.45 11.00
CA GLU A 18 -3.20 -7.20 11.19
C GLU A 18 -1.79 -7.36 11.74
N HIS A 19 -1.48 -8.47 12.42
CA HIS A 19 -0.15 -8.75 12.98
C HIS A 19 0.72 -9.59 12.04
N LYS A 20 0.17 -10.09 10.93
CA LYS A 20 0.91 -10.98 10.02
C LYS A 20 1.90 -10.19 9.18
N ALA A 21 3.11 -10.72 9.05
CA ALA A 21 4.19 -10.10 8.27
C ALA A 21 3.87 -10.01 6.77
N TYR A 22 3.05 -10.94 6.27
CA TYR A 22 2.64 -11.00 4.88
C TYR A 22 1.23 -11.60 4.79
N VAL A 23 0.34 -10.91 4.09
CA VAL A 23 -1.02 -11.37 3.80
C VAL A 23 -1.30 -11.08 2.34
N SER A 24 -1.68 -12.10 1.56
CA SER A 24 -2.08 -11.93 0.16
C SER A 24 -3.34 -12.71 -0.16
N ASN A 25 -4.11 -12.22 -1.14
CA ASN A 25 -5.29 -12.88 -1.68
C ASN A 25 -4.98 -13.96 -2.74
N LYS A 26 -3.73 -14.05 -3.23
CA LYS A 26 -3.36 -14.99 -4.31
C LYS A 26 -2.33 -16.02 -3.92
N THR A 27 -1.40 -15.64 -3.06
CA THR A 27 -0.25 -16.47 -2.72
C THR A 27 -0.14 -16.65 -1.22
N ALA A 28 0.27 -17.85 -0.81
CA ALA A 28 0.72 -18.08 0.54
C ALA A 28 2.09 -17.41 0.76
N ASP A 29 2.42 -17.14 2.03
CA ASP A 29 3.75 -16.70 2.41
C ASP A 29 4.80 -17.84 2.32
N SER A 30 6.04 -17.55 2.69
CA SER A 30 7.13 -18.54 2.67
C SER A 30 6.95 -19.70 3.65
N SER A 31 6.08 -19.57 4.65
CA SER A 31 5.70 -20.63 5.59
C SER A 31 4.52 -21.47 5.12
N GLY A 32 3.88 -21.08 4.01
CA GLY A 32 2.68 -21.72 3.48
C GLY A 32 1.38 -21.17 4.07
N ASP A 33 1.43 -20.02 4.75
CA ASP A 33 0.28 -19.37 5.36
C ASP A 33 -0.48 -18.49 4.34
N GLY A 34 -1.80 -18.66 4.24
CA GLY A 34 -2.65 -18.07 3.20
C GLY A 34 -2.84 -18.96 1.96
N PRO A 35 -3.41 -18.45 0.84
CA PRO A 35 -3.95 -17.10 0.66
C PRO A 35 -5.18 -16.82 1.52
N TYR A 36 -5.51 -15.55 1.68
CA TYR A 36 -6.62 -15.07 2.52
C TYR A 36 -7.73 -14.44 1.69
N ASP A 37 -8.97 -14.58 2.16
CA ASP A 37 -10.07 -13.77 1.64
C ASP A 37 -9.99 -12.37 2.27
N LEU A 38 -9.66 -11.37 1.45
CA LEU A 38 -9.35 -10.02 1.91
C LEU A 38 -10.59 -9.12 1.87
N PRO A 39 -10.92 -8.39 2.95
CA PRO A 39 -12.14 -7.57 3.07
C PRO A 39 -12.05 -6.22 2.32
N PHE A 40 -11.48 -6.23 1.11
CA PHE A 40 -11.26 -5.05 0.28
C PHE A 40 -11.84 -5.24 -1.11
N ASP A 41 -12.59 -4.24 -1.55
CA ASP A 41 -13.00 -4.14 -2.95
C ASP A 41 -11.72 -4.05 -3.81
N HIS A 42 -11.73 -4.69 -4.99
CA HIS A 42 -10.56 -4.77 -5.87
C HIS A 42 -9.35 -5.54 -5.30
N CYS A 43 -9.55 -6.38 -4.28
CA CYS A 43 -8.61 -7.42 -3.86
C CYS A 43 -9.19 -8.84 -4.02
N GLY A 44 -10.04 -9.01 -5.04
CA GLY A 44 -10.76 -10.25 -5.33
C GLY A 44 -10.06 -11.17 -6.34
N SER A 45 -10.85 -11.81 -7.20
CA SER A 45 -10.37 -12.88 -8.09
C SER A 45 -9.51 -12.44 -9.29
N SER A 46 -9.50 -11.16 -9.67
CA SER A 46 -8.66 -10.64 -10.77
C SER A 46 -7.42 -9.91 -10.30
N ASP A 47 -7.48 -9.32 -9.10
CA ASP A 47 -6.48 -8.37 -8.61
C ASP A 47 -5.55 -9.05 -7.58
N TYR A 48 -4.33 -8.54 -7.44
CA TYR A 48 -3.35 -9.04 -6.48
C TYR A 48 -3.09 -7.97 -5.42
N CYS A 49 -3.36 -8.30 -4.17
CA CYS A 49 -3.11 -7.40 -3.05
C CYS A 49 -2.21 -8.07 -2.03
N VAL A 50 -1.33 -7.26 -1.46
CA VAL A 50 -0.43 -7.66 -0.38
C VAL A 50 -0.55 -6.66 0.76
N PHE A 51 -0.57 -7.17 1.97
CA PHE A 51 -0.53 -6.38 3.18
C PHE A 51 0.59 -6.89 4.09
N ARG A 52 1.29 -5.95 4.72
CA ARG A 52 2.32 -6.20 5.73
C ARG A 52 1.88 -5.56 7.04
N TYR A 53 1.73 -6.38 8.07
CA TYR A 53 1.38 -5.94 9.41
C TYR A 53 0.14 -5.02 9.43
N GLY A 54 -0.88 -5.41 8.67
CA GLY A 54 -2.17 -4.70 8.59
C GLY A 54 -2.20 -3.49 7.66
N TYR A 55 -1.11 -3.13 7.00
CA TYR A 55 -1.03 -2.01 6.05
C TYR A 55 -0.71 -2.52 4.64
N PRO A 56 -1.13 -1.81 3.57
CA PRO A 56 -0.83 -2.22 2.20
C PRO A 56 0.67 -2.29 1.96
N ASP A 57 1.13 -3.25 1.15
CA ASP A 57 2.52 -3.28 0.74
C ASP A 57 2.86 -2.04 -0.12
N ALA A 58 4.15 -1.70 -0.18
CA ALA A 58 4.65 -0.58 -0.98
C ALA A 58 4.70 -0.95 -2.46
N ASP A 59 3.54 -1.21 -3.06
CA ASP A 59 3.38 -1.47 -4.47
C ASP A 59 2.06 -0.92 -4.99
N GLN A 60 2.00 -0.70 -6.31
CA GLN A 60 0.84 -0.09 -6.96
C GLN A 60 -0.45 -0.91 -6.75
N HIS A 61 -0.38 -2.24 -6.80
CA HIS A 61 -1.56 -3.09 -6.71
C HIS A 61 -2.15 -3.14 -5.30
N SER A 62 -1.30 -2.99 -4.28
CA SER A 62 -1.75 -2.98 -2.88
C SER A 62 -2.23 -1.60 -2.42
N LEU A 63 -1.70 -0.51 -2.98
CA LEU A 63 -2.11 0.86 -2.61
C LEU A 63 -3.38 1.34 -3.31
N ILE A 64 -3.55 1.00 -4.60
CA ILE A 64 -4.70 1.41 -5.41
C ILE A 64 -6.06 1.06 -4.77
N PRO A 65 -6.26 -0.16 -4.23
CA PRO A 65 -7.54 -0.55 -3.62
C PRO A 65 -7.95 0.31 -2.43
N LEU A 66 -6.98 0.89 -1.70
CA LEU A 66 -7.24 1.77 -0.57
C LEU A 66 -7.35 3.24 -0.97
N LEU A 67 -6.77 3.61 -2.11
CA LEU A 67 -6.73 4.97 -2.63
C LEU A 67 -7.23 4.96 -4.08
N PRO A 68 -8.53 4.68 -4.32
CA PRO A 68 -9.07 4.50 -5.67
C PRO A 68 -8.88 5.74 -6.56
N ASN A 69 -8.73 6.93 -5.96
CA ASN A 69 -8.43 8.16 -6.69
C ASN A 69 -7.03 8.17 -7.35
N LEU A 70 -6.09 7.33 -6.90
CA LEU A 70 -4.76 7.16 -7.51
C LEU A 70 -4.76 6.26 -8.75
N ALA A 71 -5.86 5.54 -9.01
CA ALA A 71 -5.91 4.46 -10.00
C ALA A 71 -6.69 4.78 -11.26
N GLN A 72 -7.31 5.96 -11.33
CA GLN A 72 -8.17 6.32 -12.46
C GLN A 72 -7.34 6.54 -13.72
N THR A 73 -7.90 6.20 -14.88
CA THR A 73 -7.24 6.37 -16.19
C THR A 73 -6.92 7.83 -16.52
N ASP A 74 -7.58 8.75 -15.80
CA ASP A 74 -7.34 10.20 -15.79
C ASP A 74 -6.78 10.68 -14.43
N SER A 75 -6.13 9.80 -13.65
CA SER A 75 -5.50 10.24 -12.41
C SER A 75 -4.28 11.09 -12.73
N ASP A 76 -4.26 12.30 -12.20
CA ASP A 76 -3.08 13.16 -12.21
C ASP A 76 -1.93 12.58 -11.37
N TRP A 77 -2.12 11.43 -10.71
CA TRP A 77 -1.13 10.84 -9.82
C TRP A 77 -0.57 9.52 -10.35
N GLN A 78 0.72 9.31 -10.14
CA GLN A 78 1.46 8.10 -10.50
C GLN A 78 2.13 7.49 -9.27
N ILE A 79 2.25 6.17 -9.28
CA ILE A 79 2.98 5.40 -8.26
C ILE A 79 4.20 4.76 -8.93
N LYS A 80 5.39 4.93 -8.35
CA LYS A 80 6.60 4.20 -8.77
C LYS A 80 7.39 3.72 -7.57
N VAL A 81 8.14 2.64 -7.72
CA VAL A 81 9.14 2.23 -6.72
C VAL A 81 10.19 3.34 -6.60
N ASN A 82 10.58 3.69 -5.37
CA ASN A 82 11.63 4.67 -5.14
C ASN A 82 12.97 4.10 -5.65
N PRO A 83 13.67 4.77 -6.57
CA PRO A 83 14.95 4.29 -7.08
C PRO A 83 16.05 4.21 -6.01
N ASP A 84 15.94 5.00 -4.93
CA ASP A 84 16.92 5.03 -3.85
C ASP A 84 16.62 4.01 -2.73
N ASP A 85 15.38 3.51 -2.67
CA ASP A 85 14.92 2.55 -1.66
C ASP A 85 13.79 1.68 -2.22
N SER A 86 14.10 0.44 -2.60
CA SER A 86 13.13 -0.48 -3.20
C SER A 86 12.03 -0.95 -2.25
N THR A 87 12.11 -0.62 -0.96
CA THR A 87 11.07 -0.92 0.04
C THR A 87 10.00 0.18 0.13
N GLU A 88 10.15 1.23 -0.67
CA GLU A 88 9.31 2.42 -0.65
C GLU A 88 8.78 2.71 -2.06
N VAL A 89 7.59 3.33 -2.12
CA VAL A 89 7.05 3.91 -3.34
C VAL A 89 6.88 5.41 -3.22
N LEU A 90 6.93 6.06 -4.38
CA LEU A 90 6.68 7.47 -4.57
C LEU A 90 5.32 7.63 -5.25
N VAL A 91 4.44 8.42 -4.65
CA VAL A 91 3.20 8.91 -5.26
C VAL A 91 3.43 10.37 -5.66
N TYR A 92 3.28 10.71 -6.93
CA TYR A 92 3.64 12.03 -7.45
C TYR A 92 2.75 12.41 -8.65
N GLU A 93 2.68 13.69 -8.97
CA GLU A 93 1.87 14.19 -10.08
C GLU A 93 2.45 13.77 -11.45
N GLN A 94 1.59 13.37 -12.38
CA GLN A 94 1.96 13.03 -13.74
C GLN A 94 2.61 14.24 -14.43
N GLY A 95 3.79 14.02 -15.01
CA GLY A 95 4.57 15.09 -15.63
C GLY A 95 5.54 15.79 -14.69
N ASN A 96 5.47 15.56 -13.38
CA ASN A 96 6.51 15.97 -12.46
C ASN A 96 7.80 15.18 -12.77
N LYS A 97 8.86 15.90 -13.12
CA LYS A 97 10.18 15.33 -13.46
C LYS A 97 11.08 15.16 -12.24
N ASP A 98 10.80 15.89 -11.17
CA ASP A 98 11.57 15.85 -9.94
C ASP A 98 10.70 15.29 -8.80
N THR A 99 10.84 13.99 -8.55
CA THR A 99 10.10 13.34 -7.48
C THR A 99 10.72 13.54 -6.09
N SER A 100 11.79 14.33 -5.96
CA SER A 100 12.28 14.80 -4.66
C SER A 100 11.41 15.91 -4.07
N GLN A 101 10.59 16.55 -4.90
CA GLN A 101 9.59 17.57 -4.55
C GLN A 101 8.21 17.14 -5.05
N CYS A 102 7.15 17.74 -4.50
CA CYS A 102 5.75 17.42 -4.88
C CYS A 102 5.44 15.92 -4.91
N SER A 103 5.84 15.18 -3.86
CA SER A 103 5.65 13.73 -3.81
C SER A 103 5.36 13.22 -2.40
N ILE A 104 4.74 12.05 -2.34
CA ILE A 104 4.54 11.30 -1.10
C ILE A 104 5.41 10.05 -1.18
N ARG A 105 6.20 9.83 -0.15
CA ARG A 105 6.98 8.61 0.05
C ARG A 105 6.22 7.69 0.98
N TYR A 106 5.95 6.45 0.58
CA TYR A 106 5.26 5.46 1.39
C TYR A 106 6.08 4.18 1.50
N ALA A 107 6.31 3.72 2.73
CA ALA A 107 6.85 2.41 3.03
C ALA A 107 5.90 1.66 3.97
N ALA A 108 5.65 0.39 3.63
CA ALA A 108 4.92 -0.52 4.50
C ALA A 108 5.73 -0.83 5.78
N PRO A 109 5.08 -1.27 6.87
CA PRO A 109 5.79 -1.67 8.07
C PRO A 109 6.75 -2.82 7.82
N SER A 110 7.90 -2.79 8.50
CA SER A 110 8.88 -3.87 8.51
C SER A 110 8.73 -4.80 9.72
N SER A 111 7.92 -4.40 10.71
CA SER A 111 7.51 -5.20 11.86
C SER A 111 6.08 -4.88 12.29
N ASP A 112 5.54 -5.70 13.19
CA ASP A 112 4.25 -5.51 13.87
C ASP A 112 4.20 -4.27 14.80
N THR A 113 5.36 -3.66 15.02
CA THR A 113 5.55 -2.53 15.94
C THR A 113 6.02 -1.25 15.26
N SER A 114 6.49 -1.30 14.01
CA SER A 114 7.07 -0.13 13.34
C SER A 114 6.02 0.84 12.78
N GLY A 115 4.81 0.36 12.51
CA GLY A 115 3.82 1.09 11.72
C GLY A 115 4.31 1.37 10.28
N TYR A 116 3.46 2.01 9.47
CA TYR A 116 3.84 2.49 8.14
C TYR A 116 4.60 3.81 8.24
N ARG A 117 5.41 4.12 7.22
CA ARG A 117 6.09 5.42 7.09
C ARG A 117 5.54 6.16 5.90
N MET A 118 5.11 7.40 6.12
CA MET A 118 4.65 8.31 5.08
C MET A 118 5.37 9.66 5.23
N ILE A 119 6.01 10.13 4.16
CA ILE A 119 6.70 11.43 4.13
C ILE A 119 6.12 12.25 2.99
N LEU A 120 5.62 13.45 3.29
CA LEU A 120 5.20 14.42 2.30
C LEU A 120 6.39 15.32 1.95
N ASN A 121 6.83 15.27 0.70
CA ASN A 121 7.78 16.22 0.14
C ASN A 121 7.00 17.41 -0.43
N PRO A 122 7.20 18.63 0.08
CA PRO A 122 6.47 19.80 -0.37
C PRO A 122 6.78 20.14 -1.84
N CYS A 123 5.86 20.88 -2.45
CA CYS A 123 6.11 21.62 -3.67
C CYS A 123 6.79 22.95 -3.34
N ASP A 124 7.74 23.35 -4.17
CA ASP A 124 8.31 24.71 -4.14
C ASP A 124 7.43 25.70 -4.92
#